data_AF-A0A920HH42-F1
#
_entry.id   AF-A0A920HH42-F1
#
_cell.length_a   1.000
_cell.length_b   1.000
_cell.length_c   1.000
_cell.angle_alpha   90.00
_cell.angle_beta   90.00
_cell.angle_gamma   90.00
#
_symmetry.space_group_name_H-M   'P 1'
#
loop_
_entity.id
_entity.type
_entity.pdbx_description
1 polymer ?
#
loop_
_entity_poly.entity_id
_entity_poly.type
_entity_poly.pdbx_seq_one_letter_code
_entity_poly.pdbx_strand_id
1 'polypeptide(L)'
;MKKALPIQFLSYKEAMELSFFGAKVIYFPTLQPLIEENIPVYIKNTFDQDADGTCISNSTKLDEDEVVKGISHIENISIINFEGSGMVGVPGFSKRFFESLSNYKINVVMITQASSEFSIVLLLTQMSKTCQTSD
;
A
#
# COMPACT_ATOMS: atom_id res chain seq x y z
N MET A 1 17.97 -9.50 -4.23
CA MET A 1 17.07 -10.51 -4.80
C MET A 1 17.67 -11.01 -6.12
N LYS A 2 17.95 -12.31 -6.29
CA LYS A 2 18.50 -12.88 -7.54
C LYS A 2 17.55 -13.86 -8.25
N LYS A 3 16.30 -14.00 -7.76
CA LYS A 3 15.27 -14.92 -8.28
C LYS A 3 13.90 -14.23 -8.43
N ALA A 4 13.87 -12.95 -8.82
CA ALA A 4 12.61 -12.29 -9.16
C ALA A 4 12.30 -12.57 -10.63
N LEU A 5 11.05 -12.94 -10.92
CA LEU A 5 10.56 -13.13 -12.28
C LEU A 5 9.66 -11.95 -12.66
N PRO A 6 9.69 -11.48 -13.91
CA PRO A 6 8.77 -10.45 -14.37
C PRO A 6 7.35 -11.00 -14.39
N ILE A 7 6.40 -10.21 -13.88
CA ILE A 7 4.99 -10.54 -13.96
C ILE A 7 4.49 -10.07 -15.33
N GLN A 8 3.98 -10.97 -16.15
CA GLN A 8 3.56 -10.64 -17.52
C GLN A 8 2.23 -9.88 -17.57
N PHE A 9 1.30 -10.23 -16.69
CA PHE A 9 -0.06 -9.68 -16.66
C PHE A 9 -0.47 -9.33 -15.24
N LEU A 10 -1.00 -8.13 -15.05
CA LEU A 10 -1.62 -7.67 -13.81
C LEU A 10 -2.94 -6.96 -14.12
N SER A 11 -3.90 -7.09 -13.22
CA SER A 11 -5.02 -6.16 -13.18
C SER A 11 -4.56 -4.79 -12.67
N TYR A 12 -5.31 -3.75 -13.02
CA TYR A 12 -5.16 -2.43 -12.41
C TYR A 12 -5.16 -2.49 -10.87
N LYS A 13 -6.05 -3.29 -10.29
CA LYS A 13 -6.13 -3.46 -8.84
C LYS A 13 -4.88 -4.10 -8.25
N GLU A 14 -4.38 -5.19 -8.83
CA GLU A 14 -3.16 -5.84 -8.33
C GLU A 14 -1.94 -4.94 -8.46
N ALA A 15 -1.81 -4.24 -9.59
CA ALA A 15 -0.73 -3.28 -9.80
C ALA A 15 -0.80 -2.11 -8.80
N MET A 16 -2.00 -1.62 -8.47
CA MET A 16 -2.23 -0.60 -7.46
C MET A 16 -1.74 -1.05 -6.08
N GLU A 17 -2.19 -2.22 -5.63
CA GLU A 17 -1.85 -2.76 -4.31
C GLU A 17 -0.34 -3.02 -4.20
N LEU A 18 0.27 -3.66 -5.21
CA LEU A 18 1.72 -3.88 -5.24
C LEU A 18 2.49 -2.55 -5.15
N SER A 19 2.06 -1.53 -5.91
CA SER A 19 2.69 -0.21 -5.91
C SER A 19 2.54 0.51 -4.59
N PHE A 20 1.35 0.45 -3.99
CA PHE A 20 1.05 1.03 -2.68
C PHE A 20 1.92 0.40 -1.58
N PHE A 21 2.14 -0.93 -1.64
CA PHE A 21 2.98 -1.66 -0.70
C PHE A 21 4.48 -1.70 -1.06
N GLY A 22 4.95 -0.79 -1.91
CA GLY A 22 6.38 -0.51 -2.09
C GLY A 22 7.00 -1.00 -3.41
N ALA A 23 6.22 -1.54 -4.34
CA ALA A 23 6.68 -1.74 -5.72
C ALA A 23 6.72 -0.39 -6.46
N LYS A 24 7.76 0.41 -6.21
CA LYS A 24 7.94 1.80 -6.70
C LYS A 24 8.20 1.91 -8.22
N VAL A 25 7.31 1.35 -9.04
CA VAL A 25 7.42 1.41 -10.51
C VAL A 25 6.44 2.43 -11.09
N ILE A 26 5.25 2.56 -10.50
CA ILE A 26 4.19 3.46 -11.01
C ILE A 26 3.58 4.28 -9.87
N TYR A 27 3.34 5.56 -10.14
CA TYR A 27 2.48 6.40 -9.30
C TYR A 27 1.02 6.24 -9.74
N PHE A 28 0.27 5.36 -9.08
CA PHE A 28 -1.05 4.93 -9.53
C PHE A 28 -2.05 6.05 -9.85
N PRO A 29 -2.08 7.20 -9.14
CA PRO A 29 -2.98 8.30 -9.49
C PRO A 29 -2.85 8.83 -10.92
N THR A 30 -1.69 8.67 -11.58
CA THR A 30 -1.53 9.06 -12.99
C THR A 30 -2.22 8.12 -13.98
N LEU A 31 -2.59 6.91 -13.54
CA LEU A 31 -3.25 5.92 -14.39
C LEU A 31 -4.77 6.07 -14.43
N GLN A 32 -5.36 6.90 -13.58
CA GLN A 32 -6.81 7.07 -13.48
C GLN A 32 -7.52 7.27 -14.84
N PRO A 33 -7.09 8.18 -15.73
CA PRO A 33 -7.77 8.34 -17.03
C PRO A 33 -7.66 7.10 -17.93
N LEU A 34 -6.58 6.33 -17.83
CA LEU A 34 -6.41 5.08 -18.58
C LEU A 34 -7.36 3.99 -18.07
N ILE A 35 -7.60 3.97 -16.75
CA ILE A 35 -8.55 3.04 -16.13
C ILE A 35 -9.97 3.37 -16.57
N GLU A 36 -10.36 4.65 -16.54
CA GLU A 36 -11.69 5.14 -16.93
C GLU A 36 -12.00 4.81 -18.41
N GLU A 37 -11.01 4.97 -19.30
CA GLU A 37 -11.13 4.68 -20.73
C GLU A 37 -10.82 3.23 -21.10
N ASN A 38 -10.56 2.34 -20.12
CA ASN A 38 -10.17 0.94 -20.33
C ASN A 38 -8.97 0.75 -21.30
N ILE A 39 -8.02 1.69 -21.28
CA ILE A 39 -6.81 1.63 -22.11
C ILE A 39 -5.76 0.80 -21.36
N PRO A 40 -5.16 -0.26 -21.92
CA PRO A 40 -4.12 -1.04 -21.24
C PRO A 40 -2.78 -0.28 -21.15
N VAL A 41 -2.02 -0.54 -20.09
CA VAL A 41 -0.70 0.07 -19.83
C VAL A 41 0.39 -0.99 -19.94
N TYR A 42 1.49 -0.67 -20.63
CA TYR A 42 2.63 -1.56 -20.78
C TYR A 42 3.87 -0.97 -20.09
N ILE A 43 4.45 -1.72 -19.16
CA ILE A 43 5.74 -1.40 -18.54
C ILE A 43 6.81 -2.20 -19.30
N LYS A 44 7.77 -1.48 -19.90
CA LYS A 44 8.88 -2.08 -20.64
C LYS A 44 10.23 -1.63 -20.09
N ASN A 45 11.25 -2.45 -20.33
CA ASN A 45 12.62 -2.13 -20.01
C ASN A 45 13.28 -1.36 -21.17
N THR A 46 13.80 -0.16 -20.94
CA THR A 46 14.49 0.62 -21.98
C THR A 46 15.84 0.04 -22.38
N PHE A 47 16.46 -0.76 -21.51
CA PHE A 47 17.73 -1.44 -21.76
C PHE A 47 17.57 -2.79 -22.48
N ASP A 48 16.34 -3.30 -22.57
CA ASP A 48 16.01 -4.57 -23.24
C ASP A 48 14.66 -4.40 -23.97
N GLN A 49 14.74 -4.01 -25.24
CA GLN A 49 13.58 -3.61 -26.04
C GLN A 49 12.73 -4.81 -26.49
N ASP A 50 13.33 -6.00 -26.56
CA ASP A 50 12.68 -7.24 -26.99
C ASP A 50 11.94 -7.94 -25.85
N ALA A 51 12.16 -7.52 -24.60
CA ALA A 51 11.43 -8.05 -23.45
C ALA A 51 9.93 -7.75 -23.55
N ASP A 52 9.11 -8.77 -23.26
CA ASP A 52 7.64 -8.67 -23.26
C ASP A 52 7.12 -7.61 -22.28
N GLY A 53 7.81 -7.45 -21.14
CA GLY A 53 7.46 -6.51 -20.09
C GLY A 53 6.26 -6.96 -19.25
N THR A 54 5.54 -5.99 -18.69
CA THR A 54 4.33 -6.20 -17.88
C THR A 54 3.16 -5.45 -18.50
N CYS A 55 2.07 -6.16 -18.79
CA CYS A 55 0.80 -5.58 -19.23
C CYS A 55 -0.15 -5.40 -18.03
N ILE A 56 -0.67 -4.19 -17.86
CA ILE A 56 -1.68 -3.85 -16.86
C ILE A 56 -2.99 -3.52 -17.56
N SER A 57 -4.07 -4.22 -17.21
CA SER A 57 -5.39 -4.01 -17.82
C SER A 57 -6.53 -4.25 -16.82
N ASN A 58 -7.77 -4.09 -17.26
CA ASN A 58 -8.95 -4.32 -16.40
C ASN A 58 -9.32 -5.81 -16.25
N SER A 59 -8.68 -6.70 -17.03
CA SER A 59 -8.94 -8.13 -17.02
C SER A 59 -7.64 -8.92 -16.91
N THR A 60 -7.55 -9.78 -15.90
CA THR A 60 -6.48 -10.76 -15.78
C THR A 60 -6.82 -12.00 -16.58
N LYS A 61 -5.84 -12.55 -17.30
CA LYS A 61 -5.86 -14.00 -17.59
C LYS A 61 -5.70 -14.69 -16.24
N LEU A 62 -6.81 -15.13 -15.66
CA LEU A 62 -6.79 -15.92 -14.44
C LEU A 62 -6.27 -17.31 -14.82
N ASP A 63 -5.01 -17.59 -14.50
CA ASP A 63 -4.67 -18.95 -14.11
C ASP A 63 -5.24 -19.12 -12.71
N GLU A 64 -6.31 -19.93 -12.59
CA GLU A 64 -7.03 -20.16 -11.33
C GLU A 64 -6.12 -20.68 -10.20
N ASP A 65 -4.92 -21.18 -10.54
CA ASP A 65 -3.95 -21.76 -9.63
C ASP A 65 -2.96 -20.74 -9.01
N GLU A 66 -2.87 -19.50 -9.52
CA GLU A 66 -1.86 -18.53 -9.06
C GLU A 66 -2.44 -17.44 -8.16
N VAL A 67 -2.53 -17.75 -6.86
CA VAL A 67 -3.10 -16.87 -5.82
C VAL A 67 -2.18 -15.69 -5.45
N VAL A 68 -0.86 -15.81 -5.60
CA VAL A 68 0.12 -14.78 -5.22
C VAL A 68 0.90 -14.32 -6.45
N LYS A 69 0.62 -13.10 -6.92
CA LYS A 69 1.27 -12.51 -8.11
C LYS A 69 2.62 -11.87 -7.84
N GLY A 70 2.85 -11.36 -6.63
CA GLY A 70 4.09 -10.66 -6.30
C GLY A 70 4.23 -10.39 -4.82
N ILE A 71 5.46 -10.09 -4.40
CA ILE A 71 5.81 -9.72 -3.02
C ILE A 71 6.51 -8.37 -3.08
N SER A 72 5.95 -7.39 -2.38
CA SER A 72 6.55 -6.07 -2.16
C SER A 72 6.88 -5.88 -0.68
N HIS A 73 7.65 -4.84 -0.37
CA HIS A 73 7.94 -4.46 1.00
C HIS A 73 8.00 -2.94 1.11
N ILE A 74 7.57 -2.41 2.26
CA ILE A 74 7.74 -1.00 2.61
C ILE A 74 8.78 -0.91 3.72
N GLU A 75 9.83 -0.12 3.50
CA GLU A 75 10.81 0.22 4.54
C GLU A 75 10.34 1.39 5.40
N ASN A 76 10.97 1.58 6.57
CA ASN A 76 10.72 2.73 7.45
C ASN A 76 9.27 2.86 7.90
N ILE A 77 8.69 1.76 8.40
CA ILE A 77 7.36 1.74 9.03
C ILE A 77 7.51 1.70 10.55
N SER A 78 6.74 2.53 11.24
CA SER A 78 6.54 2.47 12.69
C SER A 78 5.19 1.84 13.01
N ILE A 79 5.14 1.01 14.04
CA ILE A 79 3.90 0.36 14.50
C ILE A 79 3.47 1.00 15.82
N ILE A 80 2.21 1.43 15.90
CA ILE A 80 1.58 1.88 17.13
C ILE A 80 0.46 0.90 17.46
N ASN A 81 0.56 0.24 18.62
CA ASN A 81 -0.53 -0.53 19.19
C ASN A 81 -1.16 0.28 20.33
N PHE A 82 -2.46 0.53 20.25
CA PHE A 82 -3.23 1.13 21.33
C PHE A 82 -4.20 0.09 21.87
N GLU A 83 -4.13 -0.17 23.18
CA GLU A 83 -4.95 -1.18 23.86
C GLU A 83 -5.55 -0.62 25.16
N GLY A 84 -6.79 -1.00 25.47
CA GLY A 84 -7.40 -0.66 26.74
C GLY A 84 -8.92 -0.72 26.78
N SER A 85 -9.46 -0.89 27.99
CA SER A 85 -10.90 -0.94 28.24
C SER A 85 -11.64 0.37 27.93
N GLY A 86 -10.93 1.50 27.87
CA GLY A 86 -11.51 2.81 27.56
C GLY A 86 -11.93 3.02 26.10
N MET A 87 -11.73 2.01 25.24
CA MET A 87 -12.16 2.01 23.84
C MET A 87 -13.50 1.29 23.62
N VAL A 88 -13.77 0.27 24.43
CA VAL A 88 -14.89 -0.65 24.23
C VAL A 88 -16.20 0.08 24.53
N GLY A 89 -17.06 0.20 23.52
CA GLY A 89 -18.37 0.83 23.69
C GLY A 89 -18.32 2.34 23.97
N VAL A 90 -17.21 3.02 23.66
CA VAL A 90 -17.08 4.48 23.77
C VAL A 90 -17.12 5.12 22.37
N PRO A 91 -18.27 5.68 21.95
CA PRO A 91 -18.36 6.38 20.67
C PRO A 91 -17.35 7.53 20.58
N GLY A 92 -16.71 7.67 19.41
CA GLY A 92 -15.81 8.79 19.14
C GLY A 92 -14.36 8.59 19.57
N PHE A 93 -13.98 7.44 20.15
CA PHE A 93 -12.56 7.12 20.41
C PHE A 93 -11.74 7.19 19.11
N SER A 94 -12.14 6.44 18.08
CA SER A 94 -11.44 6.41 16.79
C SER A 94 -11.36 7.81 16.16
N LYS A 95 -12.42 8.62 16.29
CA LYS A 95 -12.40 10.03 15.82
C LYS A 95 -11.27 10.79 16.51
N ARG A 96 -11.24 10.82 17.85
CA ARG A 96 -10.21 11.54 18.61
C ARG A 96 -8.81 11.06 18.26
N PHE A 97 -8.65 9.76 18.05
CA PHE A 97 -7.37 9.16 17.71
C PHE A 97 -6.89 9.59 16.32
N PHE A 98 -7.70 9.41 15.27
CA PHE A 98 -7.34 9.81 13.90
C PHE A 98 -7.29 11.34 13.72
N GLU A 99 -8.09 12.10 14.46
CA GLU A 99 -8.03 13.57 14.49
C GLU A 99 -6.68 14.05 15.02
N SER A 100 -6.17 13.43 16.09
CA SER A 100 -4.82 13.71 16.60
C SER A 100 -3.76 13.44 15.53
N LEU A 101 -3.79 12.27 14.89
CA LEU A 101 -2.82 11.92 13.84
C LEU A 101 -2.89 12.90 12.65
N SER A 102 -4.10 13.28 12.23
CA SER A 102 -4.34 14.25 11.16
C SER A 102 -3.80 15.63 11.50
N ASN A 103 -3.99 16.11 12.74
CA ASN A 103 -3.46 17.40 13.20
C ASN A 103 -1.93 17.46 13.11
N TYR A 104 -1.24 16.34 13.30
CA TYR A 104 0.21 16.22 13.12
C TYR A 104 0.63 15.78 11.71
N LYS A 105 -0.31 15.67 10.76
CA LYS A 105 -0.08 15.25 9.36
C LYS A 105 0.65 13.91 9.25
N ILE A 106 0.32 12.99 10.16
CA ILE A 106 0.89 11.64 10.18
C ILE A 106 0.18 10.79 9.14
N ASN A 107 0.94 10.19 8.23
CA ASN A 107 0.40 9.29 7.21
C ASN A 107 0.25 7.86 7.74
N VAL A 108 -0.99 7.36 7.75
CA VAL A 108 -1.33 5.99 8.18
C VAL A 108 -1.36 5.08 6.96
N VAL A 109 -0.52 4.05 6.96
CA VAL A 109 -0.38 3.08 5.87
C VAL A 109 -1.36 1.93 5.99
N MET A 110 -1.57 1.44 7.21
CA MET A 110 -2.48 0.32 7.49
C MET A 110 -3.11 0.50 8.86
N ILE A 111 -4.37 0.09 8.96
CA ILE A 111 -5.16 0.04 10.19
C ILE A 111 -5.63 -1.40 10.35
N THR A 112 -5.39 -2.00 11.51
CA THR A 112 -6.05 -3.25 11.91
C THR A 112 -6.65 -3.08 13.29
N GLN A 113 -7.85 -3.59 13.49
CA GLN A 113 -8.63 -3.42 14.71
C GLN A 113 -9.24 -4.76 15.09
N ALA A 114 -9.11 -5.13 16.36
CA ALA A 114 -9.72 -6.35 16.87
C ALA A 114 -11.22 -6.14 17.04
N SER A 115 -12.04 -7.09 16.61
CA SER A 115 -13.51 -7.00 16.72
C SER A 115 -14.03 -6.86 18.15
N SER A 116 -13.22 -7.18 19.15
CA SER A 116 -13.50 -6.93 20.57
C SER A 116 -13.42 -5.45 20.98
N GLU A 117 -13.01 -4.57 20.06
CA GLU A 117 -12.75 -3.13 20.30
C GLU A 117 -11.63 -2.84 21.30
N PHE A 118 -10.93 -3.87 21.77
CA PHE A 118 -9.92 -3.73 22.82
C PHE A 118 -8.59 -3.18 22.31
N SER A 119 -8.32 -3.26 21.00
CA SER A 119 -7.08 -2.78 20.41
C SER A 119 -7.23 -2.26 18.98
N ILE A 120 -6.46 -1.22 18.66
CA ILE A 120 -6.23 -0.71 17.30
C ILE A 120 -4.71 -0.67 17.09
N VAL A 121 -4.26 -1.31 16.00
CA VAL A 121 -2.87 -1.27 15.56
C VAL A 121 -2.77 -0.46 14.27
N LEU A 122 -1.84 0.48 14.25
CA LEU A 122 -1.54 1.33 13.10
C LEU A 122 -0.12 1.09 12.62
N LEU A 123 0.05 1.05 11.30
CA LEU A 123 1.35 1.16 10.64
C LEU A 123 1.45 2.57 10.05
N LEU A 124 2.54 3.27 10.38
CA LEU A 124 2.79 4.66 10.00
C LEU A 124 4.09 4.76 9.21
N THR A 125 4.17 5.66 8.23
CA THR A 125 5.45 5.99 7.61
C THR A 125 6.32 6.74 8.61
N GLN A 126 7.53 6.25 8.87
CA GLN A 126 8.48 6.91 9.75
C GLN A 126 8.90 8.25 9.12
N MET A 127 8.67 9.36 9.82
CA MET A 127 9.18 10.66 9.40
C MET A 127 10.69 10.71 9.64
N SER A 128 11.44 11.24 8.67
CA SER A 128 12.86 11.55 8.86
C SER A 128 13.00 12.51 10.05
N LYS A 129 13.74 12.08 11.08
CA LYS A 129 13.97 12.86 12.31
C LYS A 129 14.51 14.25 11.94
N THR A 130 13.69 15.28 12.12
CA THR A 130 14.18 16.67 12.21
C THR A 130 13.92 17.29 13.59
N CYS A 131 13.27 16.58 14.51
CA CYS A 131 13.17 17.02 15.91
C CYS A 131 14.15 16.21 16.77
N GLN A 132 15.41 16.63 16.76
CA GLN A 132 16.22 16.51 17.96
C GLN A 132 15.63 17.49 18.97
N THR A 133 15.06 16.97 20.06
CA THR A 133 14.80 17.78 21.25
C THR A 133 16.16 18.24 21.77
N SER A 134 16.45 19.52 21.62
CA SER A 134 17.51 20.21 22.35
C SER A 134 17.15 20.17 23.84
N ASP A 135 17.90 19.37 24.59
CA ASP A 135 18.01 19.47 26.04
C ASP A 135 18.53 20.86 26.46
#